data_AF-A0A2V2SG66-F1
#
_entry.id   AF-A0A2V2SG66-F1
#
_cell.length_a   1.000
_cell.length_b   1.000
_cell.length_c   1.000
_cell.angle_alpha   90.00
_cell.angle_beta   90.00
_cell.angle_gamma   90.00
#
_symmetry.space_group_name_H-M   'P 1'
#
loop_
_entity.id
_entity.type
_entity.pdbx_description
1 polymer ?
#
loop_
_entity_poly.entity_id
_entity_poly.type
_entity_poly.pdbx_seq_one_letter_code
_entity_poly.pdbx_strand_id
1 'polypeptide(L)'
;MENLPAQLDTAADLTAVPANVLQDLGAVALDSMKVAGFDGILRTAPTYVVRLAIRGCEPVTVEVIKTPDESFILLGRDVLNQYRIILDGPQQTLEIE
;
A
#
# COMPACT_ATOMS: atom_id res chain seq x y z
N MET A 1 15.59 7.57 2.11
CA MET A 1 14.91 6.28 1.97
C MET A 1 15.05 5.85 0.53
N GLU A 2 15.49 4.61 0.30
CA GLU A 2 15.60 4.06 -1.04
C GLU A 2 14.22 3.93 -1.69
N ASN A 3 14.19 3.84 -3.02
CA ASN A 3 12.95 3.56 -3.73
C ASN A 3 12.52 2.11 -3.45
N LEU A 4 11.39 1.95 -2.79
CA LEU A 4 10.84 0.64 -2.46
C LEU A 4 10.01 0.10 -3.64
N PRO A 5 10.12 -1.20 -3.97
CA PRO A 5 9.24 -1.82 -4.94
C PRO A 5 7.81 -1.80 -4.42
N ALA A 6 6.86 -1.56 -5.32
CA ALA A 6 5.44 -1.60 -5.04
C ALA A 6 4.71 -2.38 -6.13
N GLN A 7 3.79 -3.25 -5.71
CA GLN A 7 2.84 -3.92 -6.58
C GLN A 7 1.53 -3.14 -6.56
N LEU A 8 1.02 -2.80 -7.75
CA LEU A 8 -0.32 -2.22 -7.89
C LEU A 8 -1.34 -3.34 -7.79
N ASP A 9 -2.24 -3.27 -6.82
CA ASP A 9 -3.29 -4.26 -6.60
C ASP A 9 -4.68 -3.60 -6.56
N THR A 10 -5.34 -3.61 -7.72
CA THR A 10 -6.71 -3.07 -7.84
C THR A 10 -7.78 -3.90 -7.13
N ALA A 11 -7.45 -5.13 -6.70
CA ALA A 11 -8.34 -5.98 -5.92
C ALA A 11 -8.20 -5.77 -4.41
N ALA A 12 -7.12 -5.11 -3.95
CA ALA A 12 -6.92 -4.76 -2.56
C ALA A 12 -7.67 -3.47 -2.21
N ASP A 13 -8.45 -3.49 -1.13
CA ASP A 13 -9.10 -2.29 -0.58
C ASP A 13 -8.08 -1.34 0.06
N LEU A 14 -7.05 -1.90 0.70
CA LEU A 14 -6.11 -1.21 1.56
C LEU A 14 -4.68 -1.39 1.06
N THR A 15 -3.85 -0.39 1.32
CA THR A 15 -2.41 -0.45 1.12
C THR A 15 -1.74 -1.19 2.28
N ALA A 16 -0.84 -2.12 1.95
CA ALA A 16 -0.05 -2.87 2.93
C ALA A 16 1.44 -2.58 2.77
N VAL A 17 2.10 -2.31 3.89
CA VAL A 17 3.51 -1.92 3.95
C VAL A 17 4.32 -2.98 4.70
N PRO A 18 5.49 -3.41 4.19
CA PRO A 18 6.35 -4.36 4.88
C PRO A 18 6.72 -3.93 6.30
N ALA A 19 6.78 -4.91 7.21
CA ALA A 19 7.08 -4.67 8.62
C ALA A 19 8.41 -3.92 8.85
N ASN A 20 9.45 -4.24 8.09
CA ASN A 20 10.75 -3.58 8.16
C ASN A 20 10.66 -2.11 7.74
N VAL A 21 9.86 -1.77 6.73
CA VAL A 21 9.67 -0.39 6.28
C VAL A 21 9.00 0.44 7.38
N LEU A 22 7.96 -0.09 8.02
CA LEU A 22 7.30 0.57 9.15
C LEU A 22 8.24 0.73 10.34
N GLN A 23 9.10 -0.26 10.61
CA GLN A 23 10.11 -0.20 11.65
C GLN A 23 11.17 0.87 11.37
N ASP A 24 11.70 0.93 10.15
CA ASP A 24 12.70 1.91 9.73
C ASP A 24 12.15 3.34 9.78
N LEU A 25 10.85 3.52 9.54
CA LEU A 25 10.13 4.78 9.71
C LEU A 25 9.89 5.15 11.19
N GLY A 26 10.10 4.23 12.14
CA GLY A 26 9.70 4.41 13.53
C GLY A 26 8.19 4.58 13.70
N ALA A 27 7.40 3.98 12.79
CA ALA A 27 5.95 4.14 12.77
C ALA A 27 5.32 3.51 14.01
N VAL A 28 4.43 4.27 14.66
CA VAL A 28 3.64 3.81 15.81
C VAL A 28 2.24 3.44 15.32
N ALA A 29 1.71 2.33 15.81
CA ALA A 29 0.35 1.92 15.47
C ALA A 29 -0.64 2.99 15.95
N LEU A 30 -1.55 3.40 15.05
CA LEU A 30 -2.59 4.38 15.34
C LEU A 30 -3.83 3.69 15.90
N ASP A 31 -4.34 2.68 15.19
CA ASP A 31 -5.56 1.95 15.52
C ASP A 31 -5.43 0.47 15.07
N SER A 32 -6.56 -0.20 14.93
CA SER A 32 -6.69 -1.54 14.38
C SER A 32 -7.97 -1.68 13.56
N MET A 33 -7.93 -2.51 12.54
CA MET A 33 -9.10 -2.78 11.70
C MET A 33 -9.22 -4.26 11.33
N LYS A 34 -10.44 -4.67 10.96
CA LYS A 34 -10.71 -6.01 10.46
C LYS A 34 -10.34 -6.08 8.98
N VAL A 35 -9.43 -6.98 8.64
CA VAL A 35 -8.97 -7.23 7.27
C VAL A 35 -9.08 -8.71 6.95
N ALA A 36 -9.29 -9.02 5.66
CA ALA A 36 -9.21 -10.38 5.15
C ALA A 36 -8.23 -10.39 3.99
N GLY A 37 -7.35 -11.40 3.97
CA GLY A 37 -6.49 -11.67 2.83
C GLY A 37 -7.22 -12.49 1.78
N PHE A 38 -6.47 -13.02 0.81
CA PHE A 38 -6.98 -13.95 -0.19
C PHE A 38 -7.60 -15.23 0.41
N ASP A 39 -7.15 -15.62 1.62
CA ASP A 39 -7.72 -16.76 2.35
C ASP A 39 -9.16 -16.52 2.85
N GLY A 40 -9.66 -15.29 2.77
CA GLY A 40 -10.97 -14.88 3.27
C GLY A 40 -11.08 -14.88 4.79
N ILE A 41 -9.98 -15.15 5.51
CA ILE A 41 -9.98 -15.23 6.97
C ILE A 41 -9.87 -13.83 7.53
N LEU A 42 -10.89 -13.43 8.28
CA LEU A 42 -10.92 -12.12 8.93
C LEU A 42 -9.98 -12.08 10.13
N ARG A 43 -9.11 -11.08 10.18
CA ARG A 43 -8.13 -10.84 11.23
C ARG A 43 -8.18 -9.38 11.64
N THR A 44 -7.88 -9.10 12.91
CA THR A 44 -7.64 -7.73 13.35
C THR A 44 -6.18 -7.40 13.12
N ALA A 45 -5.90 -6.37 12.31
CA ALA A 45 -4.55 -5.89 12.02
C ALA A 45 -4.36 -4.48 12.61
N PRO A 46 -3.20 -4.17 13.21
CA PRO A 46 -2.86 -2.80 13.57
C PRO A 46 -2.69 -1.95 12.31
N THR A 47 -3.07 -0.68 12.41
CA THR A 47 -2.95 0.30 11.33
C THR A 47 -1.94 1.37 11.68
N TYR A 48 -1.37 2.00 10.65
CA TYR A 48 -0.30 2.99 10.77
C TYR A 48 -0.59 4.12 9.79
N VAL A 49 -0.31 5.37 10.18
CA VAL A 49 -0.41 6.49 9.23
C VAL A 49 0.96 6.76 8.62
N VAL A 50 1.02 6.74 7.31
CA VAL A 50 2.24 7.03 6.55
C VAL A 50 1.98 8.12 5.51
N ARG A 51 3.00 8.91 5.21
CA ARG A 51 3.00 9.80 4.05
C ARG A 51 3.69 9.09 2.89
N LEU A 52 2.90 8.67 1.90
CA LEU A 52 3.34 7.89 0.75
C LEU A 52 3.52 8.81 -0.46
N ALA A 53 4.61 8.63 -1.19
CA ALA A 53 4.87 9.36 -2.44
C ALA A 53 5.16 8.37 -3.57
N ILE A 54 4.34 8.41 -4.62
CA ILE A 54 4.64 7.76 -5.90
C ILE A 54 5.47 8.75 -6.72
N ARG A 55 6.49 8.25 -7.44
CA ARG A 55 7.39 9.11 -8.21
C ARG A 55 6.61 9.93 -9.23
N GLY A 56 6.73 11.25 -9.15
CA GLY A 56 6.06 12.17 -10.08
C GLY A 56 4.62 12.54 -9.68
N CYS A 57 4.10 11.99 -8.58
CA CYS A 57 2.75 12.27 -8.09
C CYS A 57 2.80 13.05 -6.77
N GLU A 58 1.73 13.78 -6.47
CA GLU A 58 1.59 14.43 -5.16
C GLU A 58 1.49 13.39 -4.04
N PRO A 59 2.22 13.56 -2.92
CA PRO A 59 2.18 12.60 -1.83
C PRO A 59 0.83 12.60 -1.10
N VAL A 60 0.40 11.43 -0.65
CA VAL A 60 -0.84 11.23 0.11
C VAL A 60 -0.54 10.74 1.52
N THR A 61 -1.34 11.16 2.49
CA THR A 61 -1.34 10.60 3.84
C THR A 61 -2.42 9.54 3.90
N VAL A 62 -2.04 8.31 4.24
CA VAL A 62 -2.94 7.16 4.20
C VAL A 62 -2.72 6.25 5.40
N GLU A 63 -3.79 5.62 5.86
CA GLU A 63 -3.76 4.60 6.89
C GLU A 63 -3.51 3.23 6.25
N VAL A 64 -2.40 2.59 6.62
CA VAL A 64 -1.92 1.33 6.04
C VAL A 64 -1.91 0.21 7.06
N ILE A 65 -1.96 -1.02 6.57
CA ILE A 65 -1.70 -2.20 7.38
C ILE A 65 -0.27 -2.71 7.19
N LYS A 66 0.19 -3.52 8.14
CA LYS A 66 1.47 -4.22 8.04
C LYS A 66 1.30 -5.54 7.29
N THR A 67 2.16 -5.81 6.31
CA THR A 67 2.34 -7.16 5.76
C THR A 67 3.55 -7.85 6.41
N PRO A 68 3.41 -9.11 6.90
CA PRO A 68 4.48 -9.80 7.61
C PRO A 68 5.58 -10.37 6.70
N ASP A 69 5.24 -10.81 5.48
CA ASP A 69 6.12 -11.69 4.68
C ASP A 69 6.48 -11.13 3.29
N GLU A 70 6.00 -9.95 2.92
CA GLU A 70 6.24 -9.38 1.60
C GLU A 70 7.43 -8.41 1.58
N SER A 71 8.22 -8.48 0.51
CA SER A 71 9.40 -7.61 0.30
C SER A 71 9.07 -6.31 -0.44
N PHE A 72 7.80 -6.07 -0.74
CA PHE A 72 7.32 -4.93 -1.51
C PHE A 72 6.03 -4.36 -0.90
N ILE A 73 5.70 -3.13 -1.26
CA ILE A 73 4.45 -2.47 -0.85
C ILE A 73 3.31 -2.98 -1.74
N LEU A 74 2.19 -3.38 -1.17
CA LEU A 74 0.94 -3.55 -1.92
C LEU A 74 0.20 -2.22 -1.93
N LEU A 75 0.06 -1.60 -3.10
CA LEU A 75 -0.75 -0.39 -3.28
C LEU A 75 -2.18 -0.79 -3.60
N GLY A 76 -3.06 -0.56 -2.63
CA GLY A 76 -4.49 -0.82 -2.74
C GLY A 76 -5.28 0.40 -3.23
N ARG A 77 -6.59 0.23 -3.35
CA ARG A 77 -7.52 1.24 -3.88
C ARG A 77 -7.60 2.51 -3.03
N ASP A 78 -7.31 2.45 -1.73
CA ASP A 78 -7.20 3.61 -0.85
C ASP A 78 -6.19 4.66 -1.35
N VAL A 79 -5.07 4.21 -1.92
CA VAL A 79 -4.07 5.05 -2.58
C VAL A 79 -4.34 5.18 -4.07
N LEU A 80 -4.61 4.08 -4.78
CA LEU A 80 -4.73 4.09 -6.23
C LEU A 80 -5.86 5.01 -6.72
N ASN A 81 -6.97 5.11 -5.98
CA ASN A 81 -8.10 5.99 -6.35
C ASN A 81 -7.80 7.49 -6.15
N GLN A 82 -6.63 7.87 -5.62
CA GLN A 82 -6.19 9.27 -5.55
C GLN A 82 -5.60 9.76 -6.87
N TYR A 83 -5.35 8.85 -7.82
CA TYR A 83 -4.71 9.13 -9.10
C TYR A 83 -5.54 8.59 -10.26
N ARG A 84 -5.36 9.17 -11.45
CA ARG A 84 -5.82 8.56 -12.69
C ARG A 84 -4.79 7.52 -13.11
N ILE A 85 -5.20 6.26 -13.13
CA ILE A 85 -4.31 5.13 -13.49
C ILE A 85 -4.80 4.48 -14.78
N ILE A 86 -3.90 4.29 -15.72
CA ILE A 86 -4.11 3.45 -16.91
C ILE A 86 -3.15 2.27 -16.87
N LEU A 87 -3.71 1.07 -17.00
CA LEU A 87 -2.97 -0.17 -17.17
C LEU A 87 -3.18 -0.67 -18.60
N ASP A 88 -2.15 -0.61 -19.43
CA ASP A 88 -2.14 -1.25 -20.74
C ASP A 88 -1.35 -2.56 -20.64
N GLY A 89 -2.08 -3.65 -20.38
CA GLY A 89 -1.51 -4.99 -20.25
C GLY A 89 -0.75 -5.46 -21.49
N PRO A 90 -1.33 -5.36 -22.71
CA PRO A 90 -0.65 -5.70 -23.96
C PRO A 90 0.66 -4.95 -24.20
N GLN A 91 0.73 -3.64 -23.86
CA GLN A 91 1.95 -2.84 -24.02
C GLN A 91 2.87 -2.87 -22.79
N GLN A 92 2.42 -3.46 -21.68
CA GLN A 92 3.08 -3.45 -20.38
C GLN A 92 3.41 -2.04 -19.89
N THR A 93 2.52 -1.07 -20.16
CA THR A 93 2.69 0.32 -19.73
C THR A 93 1.75 0.66 -18.57
N LEU A 94 2.26 1.53 -17.71
CA LEU A 94 1.57 2.10 -16.56
C LEU A 94 1.66 3.62 -16.67
N GLU A 95 0.52 4.28 -16.69
CA GLU A 95 0.41 5.74 -16.59
C GLU A 95 -0.29 6.09 -15.27
N ILE A 96 0.25 7.07 -14.55
CA ILE A 96 -0.29 7.57 -13.28
C ILE A 96 -0.24 9.11 -13.31
N GLU A 97 -1.38 9.75 -13.07
CA GLU A 97 -1.56 11.21 -13.04
C GLU A 97 -2.29 11.68 -11.79
#